data_AF-A0A6V7UHG4-F1
#
_entry.id   AF-A0A6V7UHG4-F1
#
_cell.length_a   1.000
_cell.length_b   1.000
_cell.length_c   1.000
_cell.angle_alpha   90.00
_cell.angle_beta   90.00
_cell.angle_gamma   90.00
#
_symmetry.space_group_name_H-M   'P 1'
#
loop_
_entity.id
_entity.type
_entity.pdbx_description
1 polymer ?
#
loop_
_entity_poly.entity_id
_entity_poly.type
_entity_poly.pdbx_seq_one_letter_code
_entity_poly.pdbx_strand_id
1 'polypeptide(L)'
;MALNCQISLFIIPFILLNILQLINPHSCPSQNVCSGSDPATLQLESYSRQKKTIDTMTTSHGSLIETRTAVLTAGKRGPMLLQDSVFLDELMKFDRERIPERVVHAKGAAAFGYFVVTHDITKYTKASIFAKIGKRTSCFFRFSTVGGFGIFLKR
;
A
#
# COMPACT_ATOMS: atom_id res chain seq x y z
N MET A 1 -6.42 58.84 -18.84
CA MET A 1 -7.04 57.75 -18.05
C MET A 1 -6.57 56.44 -18.68
N ALA A 2 -5.35 55.95 -18.44
CA ALA A 2 -4.74 55.59 -17.16
C ALA A 2 -5.63 54.62 -16.38
N LEU A 3 -5.43 53.31 -16.55
CA LEU A 3 -5.37 52.34 -15.45
C LEU A 3 -4.84 50.97 -15.96
N ASN A 4 -3.53 50.80 -15.77
CA ASN A 4 -2.93 49.64 -15.10
C ASN A 4 -2.96 48.27 -15.77
N CYS A 5 -2.03 48.14 -16.73
CA CYS A 5 -1.27 46.95 -17.06
C CYS A 5 -0.35 46.53 -15.88
N GLN A 6 -0.90 45.96 -14.80
CA GLN A 6 -0.14 45.61 -13.58
C GLN A 6 -0.45 44.23 -12.97
N ILE A 7 -1.19 43.35 -13.65
CA ILE A 7 -1.59 42.04 -13.09
C ILE A 7 -0.63 40.89 -13.46
N SER A 8 0.30 41.10 -14.39
CA SER A 8 1.16 40.02 -14.92
C SER A 8 2.48 39.77 -14.16
N LEU A 9 2.86 40.58 -13.16
CA LEU A 9 4.17 40.43 -12.48
C LEU A 9 4.16 39.79 -11.08
N PHE A 10 3.01 39.53 -10.47
CA PHE A 10 2.94 38.97 -9.10
C PHE A 10 2.71 37.44 -9.02
N ILE A 11 2.38 36.77 -10.12
CA ILE A 11 2.08 35.32 -10.13
C ILE A 11 3.34 34.47 -10.39
N ILE A 12 4.33 35.04 -11.11
CA ILE A 12 5.55 34.34 -11.52
C ILE A 12 6.49 34.00 -10.33
N PRO A 13 6.69 34.84 -9.29
CA PRO A 13 7.57 34.48 -8.17
C PRO A 13 6.96 33.47 -7.19
N PHE A 14 5.63 33.32 -7.12
CA PHE A 14 4.97 32.38 -6.19
C PHE A 14 4.99 30.92 -6.68
N ILE A 15 5.01 30.73 -8.01
CA ILE A 15 5.12 29.42 -8.64
C ILE A 15 6.59 28.98 -8.69
N LEU A 16 7.53 29.90 -8.90
CA LEU A 16 8.96 29.56 -8.99
C LEU A 16 9.59 29.21 -7.63
N LEU A 17 9.07 29.75 -6.51
CA LEU A 17 9.56 29.40 -5.17
C LEU A 17 9.12 28.00 -4.72
N ASN A 18 7.96 27.51 -5.18
CA ASN A 18 7.50 26.14 -4.90
C ASN A 18 8.19 25.07 -5.76
N ILE A 19 8.66 25.44 -6.96
CA ILE A 19 9.34 24.48 -7.85
C ILE A 19 10.79 24.25 -7.43
N LEU A 20 11.46 25.23 -6.81
CA LEU A 20 12.83 25.10 -6.31
C LEU A 20 12.98 24.28 -5.02
N GLN A 21 11.88 23.92 -4.34
CA GLN A 21 11.90 22.93 -3.25
C GLN A 21 11.84 21.46 -3.73
N LEU A 22 11.64 21.22 -5.04
CA LEU A 22 11.59 19.88 -5.62
C LEU A 22 12.88 19.46 -6.35
N ILE A 23 13.92 20.30 -6.39
CA ILE A 23 15.18 20.04 -7.12
C ILE A 23 16.40 20.08 -6.17
N ASN A 24 16.26 19.65 -4.92
CA ASN A 24 17.41 19.18 -4.14
C ASN A 24 17.34 17.64 -3.99
N PRO A 25 17.73 16.87 -5.02
CA PRO A 25 17.91 15.41 -4.90
C PRO A 25 19.22 15.02 -4.18
N HIS A 26 19.88 15.94 -3.48
CA HIS A 26 21.11 15.68 -2.73
C HIS A 26 20.93 15.91 -1.23
N SER A 27 20.12 15.06 -0.61
CA SER A 27 20.33 14.57 0.76
C SER A 27 19.32 13.46 1.06
N CYS A 28 19.39 12.37 0.29
CA CYS A 28 19.25 11.07 0.92
C CYS A 28 20.66 10.69 1.37
N PRO A 29 21.08 10.98 2.61
CA PRO A 29 22.27 10.33 3.14
C PRO A 29 21.93 8.85 3.26
N SER A 30 22.36 8.05 2.29
CA SER A 30 22.90 6.74 2.61
C SER A 30 23.89 6.98 3.76
N GLN A 31 23.65 6.39 4.92
CA GLN A 31 24.32 6.65 6.21
C GLN A 31 23.68 7.76 7.07
N ASN A 32 22.41 7.57 7.43
CA ASN A 32 22.00 7.72 8.82
C ASN A 32 21.00 6.59 9.10
N VAL A 33 21.42 5.64 9.94
CA VAL A 33 20.51 4.71 10.62
C VAL A 33 19.35 5.55 11.13
N CYS A 34 18.13 5.25 10.66
CA CYS A 34 16.92 5.93 11.11
C CYS A 34 16.97 5.99 12.64
N SER A 35 17.18 7.19 13.19
CA SER A 35 17.03 7.45 14.61
C SER A 35 15.60 7.06 14.96
N GLY A 36 15.47 5.96 15.70
CA GLY A 36 14.27 5.14 15.75
C GLY A 36 12.99 5.91 16.05
N SER A 37 11.96 5.70 15.21
CA SER A 37 10.52 5.85 15.47
C SER A 37 9.67 6.14 14.22
N ASP A 38 10.07 5.72 13.03
CA ASP A 38 9.19 5.85 11.86
C ASP A 38 7.97 4.89 11.96
N PRO A 39 6.77 5.32 11.56
CA PRO A 39 5.54 4.54 11.75
C PRO A 39 5.52 3.24 10.92
N ALA A 40 6.30 3.19 9.84
CA ALA A 40 6.44 1.98 9.02
C ALA A 40 7.24 0.89 9.76
N THR A 41 8.35 1.26 10.40
CA THR A 41 9.15 0.33 11.22
C THR A 41 8.40 -0.13 12.46
N LEU A 42 7.57 0.74 13.07
CA LEU A 42 6.79 0.43 14.28
C LEU A 42 5.45 -0.29 14.01
N GLN A 43 5.23 -0.85 12.82
CA GLN A 43 3.96 -1.48 12.46
C GLN A 43 3.59 -2.66 13.38
N LEU A 44 4.55 -3.54 13.69
CA LEU A 44 4.29 -4.69 14.55
C LEU A 44 4.03 -4.29 16.00
N GLU A 45 4.76 -3.29 16.50
CA GLU A 45 4.59 -2.79 17.86
C GLU A 45 3.24 -2.09 18.03
N SER A 46 2.87 -1.23 17.09
CA SER A 46 1.57 -0.56 17.11
C SER A 46 0.40 -1.54 17.01
N TYR A 47 0.52 -2.60 16.21
CA TYR A 47 -0.46 -3.69 16.14
C TYR A 47 -0.56 -4.46 17.47
N SER A 48 0.58 -4.84 18.05
CA SER A 48 0.65 -5.56 19.34
C SER A 48 -0.01 -4.76 20.47
N ARG A 49 0.24 -3.45 20.53
CA ARG A 49 -0.40 -2.56 21.53
C ARG A 49 -1.92 -2.44 21.37
N GLN A 50 -2.44 -2.58 20.15
CA GLN A 50 -3.89 -2.50 19.89
C GLN A 50 -4.64 -3.80 20.18
N LYS A 51 -3.97 -4.95 20.04
CA LYS A 51 -4.59 -6.28 20.21
C LYS A 51 -4.71 -6.64 21.70
N LYS A 52 -5.93 -6.58 22.24
CA LYS A 52 -6.21 -6.85 23.67
C LYS A 52 -6.25 -8.34 24.04
N THR A 53 -6.60 -9.21 23.09
CA THR A 53 -6.79 -10.65 23.31
C THR A 53 -6.06 -11.45 22.24
N ILE A 54 -5.52 -12.61 22.62
CA ILE A 54 -4.88 -13.55 21.68
C ILE A 54 -5.97 -14.50 21.17
N ASP A 55 -6.18 -14.50 19.86
CA ASP A 55 -7.12 -15.41 19.22
C ASP A 55 -6.51 -16.81 19.12
N THR A 56 -7.34 -17.84 19.28
CA THR A 56 -6.91 -19.23 19.10
C THR A 56 -6.63 -19.52 17.64
N MET A 57 -5.48 -20.14 17.34
CA MET A 57 -5.13 -20.53 15.99
C MET A 57 -6.08 -21.61 15.47
N THR A 58 -6.56 -21.42 14.26
CA THR A 58 -7.49 -22.33 13.58
C THR A 58 -6.98 -22.64 12.17
N THR A 59 -7.35 -23.80 11.67
CA THR A 59 -7.19 -24.17 10.26
C THR A 59 -8.14 -23.37 9.38
N SER A 60 -7.97 -23.42 8.05
CA SER A 60 -8.87 -22.76 7.09
C SER A 60 -10.34 -23.17 7.24
N HIS A 61 -10.59 -24.36 7.80
CA HIS A 61 -11.93 -24.90 8.05
C HIS A 61 -12.49 -24.54 9.44
N GLY A 62 -11.76 -23.74 10.24
CA GLY A 62 -12.17 -23.34 11.58
C GLY A 62 -11.91 -24.38 12.67
N SER A 63 -11.26 -25.52 12.36
CA SER A 63 -10.83 -26.47 13.39
C SER A 63 -9.69 -25.88 14.21
N LEU A 64 -9.75 -26.05 15.53
CA LEU A 64 -8.72 -25.61 16.47
C LEU A 64 -7.39 -26.33 16.22
N ILE A 65 -6.28 -25.61 16.39
CA ILE A 65 -4.93 -26.16 16.28
C ILE A 65 -4.31 -26.21 17.68
N GLU A 66 -3.94 -27.40 18.15
CA GLU A 66 -3.33 -27.59 19.47
C GLU A 66 -1.82 -27.29 19.49
N THR A 67 -1.07 -27.77 18.48
CA THR A 67 0.38 -27.55 18.37
C THR A 67 0.75 -27.24 16.93
N ARG A 68 1.35 -26.07 16.70
CA ARG A 68 1.81 -25.61 15.37
C ARG A 68 3.31 -25.80 15.14
N THR A 69 4.09 -25.93 16.21
CA THR A 69 5.57 -25.98 16.13
C THR A 69 6.12 -27.35 15.71
N ALA A 70 5.26 -28.37 15.60
CA ALA A 70 5.65 -29.74 15.27
C ALA A 70 4.66 -30.34 14.25
N VAL A 71 5.17 -31.29 13.46
CA VAL A 71 4.40 -32.07 12.48
C VAL A 71 4.08 -33.47 13.03
N LEU A 72 2.98 -34.06 12.56
CA LEU A 72 2.58 -35.40 12.94
C LEU A 72 3.45 -36.45 12.23
N THR A 73 4.11 -37.30 13.01
CA THR A 73 5.05 -38.33 12.51
C THR A 73 4.70 -39.71 13.05
N ALA A 74 5.09 -40.76 12.33
CA ALA A 74 4.94 -42.16 12.74
C ALA A 74 5.98 -42.56 13.81
N GLY A 75 5.90 -41.92 14.99
CA GLY A 75 6.89 -42.04 16.07
C GLY A 75 8.04 -41.04 15.96
N LYS A 76 8.86 -40.92 17.01
CA LYS A 76 9.87 -39.85 17.18
C LYS A 76 10.85 -39.68 16.02
N ARG A 77 11.16 -40.75 15.29
CA ARG A 77 12.05 -40.75 14.11
C ARG A 77 11.38 -41.36 12.87
N GLY A 78 10.06 -41.44 12.87
CA GLY A 78 9.30 -41.96 11.75
C GLY A 78 9.06 -40.92 10.66
N PRO A 79 8.56 -41.35 9.48
CA PRO A 79 8.15 -40.44 8.43
C PRO A 79 6.95 -39.57 8.86
N MET A 80 6.77 -38.44 8.18
CA MET A 80 5.61 -37.57 8.34
C MET A 80 4.34 -38.27 7.82
N LEU A 81 3.24 -38.08 8.54
CA LEU A 81 1.96 -38.68 8.17
C LEU A 81 1.17 -37.73 7.26
N LEU A 82 0.61 -38.29 6.18
CA LEU A 82 -0.26 -37.52 5.26
C LEU A 82 -1.60 -37.11 5.90
N GLN A 83 -1.98 -37.75 7.00
CA GLN A 83 -3.19 -37.40 7.74
C GLN A 83 -3.08 -36.07 8.51
N ASP A 84 -1.89 -35.46 8.56
CA ASP A 84 -1.69 -34.15 9.16
C ASP A 84 -2.32 -33.05 8.29
N SER A 85 -3.60 -32.81 8.52
CA SER A 85 -4.36 -31.80 7.80
C SER A 85 -3.92 -30.37 8.13
N VAL A 86 -3.38 -30.12 9.32
CA VAL A 86 -2.89 -28.80 9.74
C VAL A 86 -1.65 -28.42 8.93
N PHE A 87 -0.66 -29.32 8.87
CA PHE A 87 0.56 -29.07 8.10
C PHE A 87 0.27 -28.90 6.60
N LEU A 88 -0.59 -29.76 6.03
CA LEU A 88 -0.93 -29.70 4.62
C LEU A 88 -1.67 -28.40 4.26
N ASP A 89 -2.59 -27.93 5.10
CA ASP A 89 -3.32 -26.69 4.87
C ASP A 89 -2.38 -25.47 4.83
N GLU A 90 -1.45 -25.38 5.78
CA GLU A 90 -0.45 -24.30 5.80
C GLU A 90 0.45 -24.33 4.56
N LEU A 91 0.96 -25.50 4.19
CA LEU A 91 1.83 -25.67 3.03
C LEU A 91 1.10 -25.33 1.73
N MET A 92 -0.12 -25.84 1.55
CA MET A 92 -0.91 -25.60 0.33
C MET A 92 -1.24 -24.12 0.14
N LYS A 93 -1.41 -23.37 1.23
CA LYS A 93 -1.64 -21.92 1.20
C LYS A 93 -0.36 -21.16 0.86
N PHE A 94 0.76 -21.56 1.45
CA PHE A 94 2.08 -20.97 1.19
C PHE A 94 2.49 -21.15 -0.28
N ASP A 95 2.35 -22.36 -0.82
CA ASP A 95 2.69 -22.66 -2.21
C ASP A 95 1.86 -21.86 -3.23
N ARG A 96 0.68 -21.39 -2.83
CA ARG A 96 -0.27 -20.64 -3.67
C ARG A 96 -0.36 -19.16 -3.32
N GLU A 97 0.59 -18.62 -2.56
CA GLU A 97 0.61 -17.18 -2.22
C GLU A 97 0.87 -16.31 -3.47
N ARG A 98 1.66 -16.81 -4.41
CA ARG A 98 2.03 -16.05 -5.61
C ARG A 98 0.93 -16.10 -6.67
N ILE A 99 0.31 -14.95 -6.90
CA ILE A 99 -0.53 -14.67 -8.06
C ILE A 99 0.34 -13.99 -9.13
N PRO A 100 0.12 -14.21 -10.43
CA PRO A 100 0.87 -13.52 -11.47
C PRO A 100 0.78 -11.99 -11.31
N GLU A 101 1.92 -11.33 -11.43
CA GLU A 101 2.03 -9.88 -11.41
C GLU A 101 1.43 -9.25 -12.68
N ARG A 102 1.08 -7.96 -12.62
CA ARG A 102 0.61 -7.22 -13.79
C ARG A 102 1.74 -7.10 -14.83
N VAL A 103 1.44 -7.34 -16.11
CA VAL A 103 2.44 -7.30 -17.21
C VAL A 103 3.18 -5.96 -17.30
N VAL A 104 2.48 -4.86 -16.99
CA VAL A 104 3.04 -3.52 -16.82
C VAL A 104 2.55 -2.95 -15.49
N HIS A 105 3.23 -1.93 -14.96
CA HIS A 105 2.87 -1.34 -13.68
C HIS A 105 2.88 -2.35 -12.53
N ALA A 106 3.79 -3.33 -12.55
CA ALA A 106 3.87 -4.41 -11.58
C ALA A 106 4.11 -3.87 -10.16
N LYS A 107 5.16 -3.06 -10.00
CA LYS A 107 5.52 -2.44 -8.73
C LYS A 107 4.72 -1.16 -8.48
N GLY A 108 4.13 -1.05 -7.31
CA GLY A 108 3.38 0.13 -6.92
C GLY A 108 3.05 0.18 -5.43
N ALA A 109 2.66 1.36 -4.97
CA ALA A 109 2.11 1.61 -3.65
C ALA A 109 0.72 2.22 -3.79
N ALA A 110 -0.11 2.13 -2.77
CA ALA A 110 -1.46 2.64 -2.81
C ALA A 110 -1.86 3.34 -1.52
N ALA A 111 -2.82 4.26 -1.63
CA ALA A 111 -3.39 4.99 -0.51
C ALA A 111 -4.89 5.20 -0.73
N PHE A 112 -5.64 5.22 0.38
CA PHE A 112 -7.04 5.63 0.39
C PHE A 112 -7.16 7.10 0.76
N GLY A 113 -8.15 7.78 0.20
CA GLY A 113 -8.41 9.18 0.51
C GLY A 113 -9.79 9.61 0.04
N TYR A 114 -9.99 10.93 0.03
CA TYR A 114 -11.24 11.54 -0.39
C TYR A 114 -10.97 12.62 -1.45
N PHE A 115 -11.76 12.59 -2.52
CA PHE A 115 -11.83 13.67 -3.49
C PHE A 115 -12.92 14.66 -3.07
N VAL A 116 -12.60 15.96 -3.03
CA VAL A 116 -13.52 17.03 -2.63
C VAL A 116 -13.69 18.01 -3.78
N VAL A 117 -14.93 18.22 -4.21
CA VAL A 117 -15.27 19.20 -5.26
C VAL A 117 -15.09 20.61 -4.71
N THR A 118 -14.20 21.41 -5.29
CA THR A 118 -13.97 22.81 -4.87
C THR A 118 -14.66 23.82 -5.78
N HIS A 119 -14.80 23.50 -7.07
CA HIS A 119 -15.36 24.40 -8.08
C HIS A 119 -16.53 23.73 -8.80
N ASP A 120 -17.53 24.52 -9.18
CA ASP A 120 -18.68 24.01 -9.93
C ASP A 120 -18.33 23.81 -11.41
N ILE A 121 -18.51 22.57 -11.88
CA ILE A 121 -18.31 22.16 -13.27
C ILE A 121 -19.55 21.46 -13.84
N THR A 122 -20.71 21.63 -13.19
CA THR A 122 -22.00 21.04 -13.59
C THR A 122 -22.44 21.47 -14.99
N LYS A 123 -21.98 22.63 -15.47
CA LYS A 123 -22.19 23.10 -16.85
C LYS A 123 -21.62 22.12 -17.89
N TYR A 124 -20.52 21.44 -17.59
CA TYR A 124 -19.82 20.58 -18.54
C TYR A 124 -20.15 19.10 -18.35
N THR A 125 -20.39 18.66 -17.11
CA THR A 125 -20.61 17.24 -16.82
C THR A 125 -21.77 17.06 -15.85
N LYS A 126 -22.60 16.05 -16.10
CA LYS A 126 -23.67 15.60 -15.19
C LYS A 126 -23.22 14.47 -14.26
N ALA A 127 -21.91 14.24 -14.17
CA ALA A 127 -21.37 13.15 -13.36
C ALA A 127 -21.66 13.39 -11.88
N SER A 128 -22.19 12.38 -11.19
CA SER A 128 -22.63 12.49 -9.81
C SER A 128 -21.50 12.86 -8.84
N ILE A 129 -20.24 12.57 -9.19
CA ILE A 129 -19.04 12.92 -8.43
C ILE A 129 -18.89 14.44 -8.30
N PHE A 130 -19.28 15.21 -9.32
CA PHE A 130 -19.13 16.67 -9.39
C PHE A 130 -20.42 17.45 -9.11
N ALA A 131 -21.48 16.78 -8.67
CA ALA A 131 -22.82 17.35 -8.60
C ALA A 131 -22.96 18.57 -7.68
N LYS A 132 -22.12 18.68 -6.64
CA LYS A 132 -22.16 19.79 -5.66
C LYS A 132 -20.76 20.11 -5.17
N ILE A 133 -20.48 21.40 -5.00
CA ILE A 133 -19.29 21.88 -4.29
C ILE A 133 -19.32 21.33 -2.86
N GLY A 134 -18.18 20.86 -2.38
CA GLY A 134 -18.00 20.26 -1.06
C GLY A 134 -18.34 18.77 -0.98
N LYS A 135 -18.85 18.14 -2.05
CA LYS A 135 -19.11 16.69 -2.06
C LYS A 135 -17.79 15.92 -1.90
N ARG A 136 -17.72 15.07 -0.87
CA ARG A 136 -16.60 14.15 -0.63
C ARG A 136 -16.90 12.78 -1.24
N THR A 137 -16.00 12.28 -2.07
CA THR A 137 -16.10 10.96 -2.69
C THR A 137 -14.90 10.12 -2.27
N SER A 138 -15.11 8.91 -1.77
CA SER A 138 -14.01 8.00 -1.42
C SER A 138 -13.25 7.58 -2.68
N CYS A 139 -11.92 7.64 -2.61
CA CYS A 139 -11.05 7.32 -3.73
C CYS A 139 -9.91 6.42 -3.29
N PHE A 140 -9.50 5.53 -4.18
CA PHE A 140 -8.34 4.68 -4.02
C PHE A 140 -7.32 5.03 -5.10
N PHE A 141 -6.11 5.37 -4.69
CA PHE A 141 -5.03 5.78 -5.57
C PHE A 141 -3.94 4.72 -5.56
N ARG A 142 -3.51 4.27 -6.74
CA ARG A 142 -2.39 3.34 -6.92
C ARG A 142 -1.32 4.01 -7.77
N PHE A 143 -0.15 4.25 -7.19
CA PHE A 143 1.04 4.73 -7.88
C PHE A 143 1.87 3.53 -8.32
N SER A 144 2.42 3.56 -9.53
CA SER A 144 3.19 2.41 -10.05
C SER A 144 4.20 2.84 -11.11
N THR A 145 5.29 2.08 -11.25
CA THR A 145 6.33 2.30 -12.26
C THR A 145 6.11 1.41 -13.48
N VAL A 146 6.44 1.90 -14.68
CA VAL A 146 6.22 1.15 -15.94
C VAL A 146 7.40 0.20 -16.24
N GLY A 147 8.64 0.67 -16.09
CA GLY A 147 9.86 -0.02 -16.54
C GLY A 147 10.54 -0.90 -15.48
N GLY A 148 9.78 -1.75 -14.78
CA GLY A 148 10.31 -2.58 -13.70
C GLY A 148 9.97 -4.06 -13.88
N PHE A 149 11.03 -4.88 -14.02
CA PHE A 149 11.08 -6.34 -13.80
C PHE A 149 9.80 -7.11 -14.12
N GLY A 150 9.21 -6.89 -15.29
CA GLY A 150 8.23 -7.83 -15.81
C GLY A 150 8.99 -9.10 -16.17
N ILE A 151 8.67 -10.22 -15.54
CA ILE A 151 9.27 -11.54 -15.80
C ILE A 151 8.96 -12.08 -17.23
N PHE A 152 8.49 -11.21 -18.13
CA PHE A 152 7.92 -11.47 -19.44
C PHE A 152 8.93 -11.43 -20.61
N LEU A 153 10.25 -11.33 -20.35
CA LEU A 153 11.25 -11.27 -21.43
C LEU A 153 12.39 -12.29 -21.24
N LYS A 154 12.02 -13.54 -20.97
CA LYS A 154 12.93 -14.68 -21.07
C LYS A 154 12.19 -15.93 -21.57
N ARG A 155 11.68 -15.84 -22.80
CA ARG A 155 11.48 -16.98 -23.69
C ARG A 155 12.32 -16.74 -24.94
#